data_AF-A0A923TZ34-F1
#
_entry.id   AF-A0A923TZ34-F1
#
_cell.length_a   1.000
_cell.length_b   1.000
_cell.length_c   1.000
_cell.angle_alpha   90.00
_cell.angle_beta   90.00
_cell.angle_gamma   90.00
#
_symmetry.space_group_name_H-M   'P 1'
#
loop_
_entity.id
_entity.type
_entity.pdbx_description
1 polymer ?
#
loop_
_entity_poly.entity_id
_entity_poly.type
_entity_poly.pdbx_seq_one_letter_code
_entity_poly.pdbx_strand_id
1 'polypeptide(L)'
;METQNEFLKSIDRQTKLLTSKQITLILAFAGVYVLWGSTYFAIKILVHSVPVFLMAAARFLIAGSIMLVWGKLSNQVLPDKTQIKNAAISGFILLVLGNGTMLFANNYISSSGVIAVVVAITPLWMVLLQWLWNKGTQPT
;
A
#
# COMPACT_ATOMS: atom_id res chain seq x y z
N MET A 1 25.68 36.09 25.73
CA MET A 1 25.45 36.29 24.28
C MET A 1 25.54 34.98 23.50
N GLU A 2 26.51 34.11 23.76
CA GLU A 2 26.71 32.84 23.04
C GLU A 2 25.59 31.80 23.26
N THR A 3 25.05 31.71 24.47
CA THR A 3 23.92 30.83 24.83
C THR A 3 22.62 31.16 24.09
N GLN A 4 22.38 32.43 23.77
CA GLN A 4 21.20 32.87 23.03
C GLN A 4 21.30 32.50 21.54
N ASN A 5 22.50 32.56 20.95
CA ASN A 5 22.73 32.18 19.55
C ASN A 5 22.59 30.67 19.33
N GLU A 6 23.05 29.84 20.27
CA GLU A 6 22.87 28.39 20.20
C GLU A 6 21.39 27.98 20.34
N PHE A 7 20.63 28.67 21.21
CA PHE A 7 19.19 28.47 21.31
C PHE A 7 18.45 28.79 20.00
N LEU A 8 18.74 29.93 19.38
CA LEU A 8 18.15 30.34 18.10
C LEU A 8 18.47 29.36 16.96
N LYS A 9 19.71 28.86 16.88
CA LYS A 9 20.11 27.81 15.92
C LYS A 9 19.37 26.49 16.17
N SER A 10 19.12 26.13 17.42
CA SER A 10 18.38 24.90 17.76
C SER A 10 16.93 24.96 17.27
N ILE A 11 16.27 26.13 17.40
CA ILE A 11 14.91 26.37 16.91
C ILE A 11 14.88 26.27 15.38
N ASP A 12 15.77 26.99 14.68
CA ASP A 12 15.84 26.96 13.22
C ASP A 12 16.10 25.56 12.66
N ARG A 13 17.00 24.79 13.31
CA ARG A 13 17.24 23.39 12.95
C ARG A 13 15.99 22.53 13.18
N GLN A 14 15.25 22.73 14.26
CA GLN A 14 14.01 21.98 14.51
C GLN A 14 12.91 22.36 13.51
N THR A 15 12.68 23.63 13.21
CA THR A 15 11.70 24.06 12.18
C THR A 15 12.06 23.53 10.80
N LYS A 16 13.35 23.54 10.43
CA LYS A 16 13.82 23.00 9.15
C LYS A 16 13.66 21.49 9.04
N LEU A 17 13.86 20.76 10.14
CA LEU A 17 13.62 19.30 10.19
C LEU A 17 12.13 18.96 10.13
N LEU A 18 11.28 19.72 10.83
CA LEU A 18 9.83 19.52 10.79
C LEU A 18 9.26 19.80 9.40
N THR A 19 9.67 20.90 8.76
CA THR A 19 9.26 21.25 7.39
C THR A 19 9.77 20.25 6.35
N SER A 20 11.03 19.79 6.45
CA SER A 20 11.55 18.74 5.57
C SER A 20 10.77 17.42 5.69
N LYS A 21 10.44 17.00 6.92
CA LYS A 21 9.62 15.80 7.15
C LYS A 21 8.20 15.97 6.62
N GLN A 22 7.60 17.15 6.79
CA GLN A 22 6.27 17.47 6.26
C GLN A 22 6.24 17.44 4.74
N ILE A 23 7.26 17.98 4.06
CA ILE A 23 7.36 17.93 2.60
C ILE A 23 7.48 16.48 2.13
N THR A 24 8.33 15.67 2.75
CA THR A 24 8.44 14.24 2.43
C THR A 24 7.12 13.51 2.64
N LEU A 25 6.39 13.83 3.71
CA LEU A 25 5.09 13.25 3.99
C LEU A 25 4.07 13.62 2.90
N ILE A 26 3.99 14.90 2.53
CA ILE A 26 3.10 15.39 1.47
C ILE A 26 3.44 14.72 0.14
N LEU A 27 4.72 14.62 -0.22
CA LEU A 27 5.15 13.96 -1.46
C LEU A 27 4.86 12.46 -1.44
N ALA A 28 5.03 11.79 -0.29
CA ALA A 28 4.66 10.38 -0.14
C ALA A 28 3.16 10.18 -0.33
N PHE A 29 2.31 11.00 0.30
CA PHE A 29 0.86 10.94 0.11
C PHE A 29 0.46 11.28 -1.33
N ALA A 30 1.04 12.30 -1.94
CA ALA A 30 0.78 12.66 -3.33
C ALA A 30 1.13 11.50 -4.28
N GLY A 31 2.29 10.86 -4.07
CA GLY A 31 2.71 9.67 -4.81
C GLY A 31 1.72 8.53 -4.65
N VAL A 32 1.28 8.23 -3.42
CA VAL A 32 0.26 7.22 -3.15
C VAL A 32 -1.05 7.55 -3.88
N TYR A 33 -1.55 8.79 -3.78
CA TYR A 33 -2.81 9.19 -4.43
C TYR A 33 -2.73 9.12 -5.95
N VAL A 34 -1.63 9.54 -6.55
CA VAL A 34 -1.46 9.47 -8.02
C VAL A 34 -1.32 8.02 -8.47
N LEU A 35 -0.48 7.22 -7.81
CA LEU A 35 -0.25 5.81 -8.18
C LEU A 35 -1.49 4.95 -7.98
N TRP A 36 -2.20 5.13 -6.86
CA TRP A 36 -3.44 4.39 -6.61
C TRP A 36 -4.60 4.93 -7.43
N GLY A 37 -4.78 6.26 -7.48
CA GLY A 37 -5.86 6.91 -8.22
C GLY A 37 -5.81 6.62 -9.72
N SER A 38 -4.63 6.68 -10.35
CA SER A 38 -4.46 6.34 -11.77
C SER A 38 -4.86 4.90 -12.08
N THR A 39 -4.63 3.96 -11.15
CA THR A 39 -5.00 2.56 -11.36
C THR A 39 -6.51 2.34 -11.24
N TYR A 40 -7.19 3.00 -10.30
CA TYR A 40 -8.65 2.99 -10.25
C TYR A 40 -9.28 3.66 -11.48
N PHE A 41 -8.69 4.75 -11.95
CA PHE A 41 -9.11 5.42 -13.17
C PHE A 41 -8.96 4.51 -14.40
N ALA A 42 -7.81 3.85 -14.55
CA ALA A 42 -7.58 2.90 -15.63
C ALA A 42 -8.58 1.72 -15.57
N ILE A 43 -8.82 1.14 -14.39
CA ILE A 43 -9.82 0.08 -14.20
C ILE A 43 -11.22 0.57 -14.62
N LYS A 44 -11.63 1.77 -14.21
CA LYS A 44 -12.92 2.34 -14.59
C LYS A 44 -13.08 2.49 -16.11
N ILE A 45 -12.00 2.79 -16.84
CA ILE A 45 -12.02 2.90 -18.30
C ILE A 45 -12.04 1.51 -18.97
N LEU A 46 -11.19 0.60 -18.49
CA LEU A 46 -10.93 -0.69 -19.14
C LEU A 46 -11.93 -1.79 -18.74
N VAL A 47 -12.69 -1.62 -17.65
CA VAL A 47 -13.66 -2.62 -17.16
C VAL A 47 -14.70 -3.02 -18.20
N HIS A 48 -15.02 -2.12 -19.14
CA HIS A 48 -15.97 -2.41 -20.22
C HIS A 48 -15.38 -3.26 -21.34
N SER A 49 -14.05 -3.36 -21.44
CA SER A 49 -13.35 -4.02 -22.55
C SER A 49 -12.54 -5.24 -22.11
N VAL A 50 -12.10 -5.30 -20.86
CA VAL A 50 -11.24 -6.36 -20.32
C VAL A 50 -11.79 -6.85 -18.98
N PRO A 51 -11.93 -8.18 -18.77
CA PRO A 51 -12.32 -8.73 -17.48
C PRO A 51 -11.36 -8.29 -16.37
N VAL A 52 -11.91 -7.77 -15.27
CA VAL A 52 -11.13 -7.14 -14.19
C VAL A 52 -10.12 -8.11 -13.55
N PHE A 53 -10.43 -9.40 -13.47
CA PHE A 53 -9.49 -10.41 -13.00
C PHE A 53 -8.23 -10.50 -13.87
N LEU A 54 -8.39 -10.38 -15.19
CA LEU A 54 -7.27 -10.40 -16.12
C LEU A 54 -6.42 -9.13 -15.98
N MET A 55 -7.07 -7.98 -15.79
CA MET A 55 -6.37 -6.72 -15.51
C MET A 55 -5.55 -6.79 -14.22
N ALA A 56 -6.13 -7.33 -13.14
CA ALA A 56 -5.43 -7.53 -11.89
C ALA A 56 -4.25 -8.49 -12.05
N ALA A 57 -4.46 -9.65 -12.68
CA ALA A 57 -3.41 -10.63 -12.94
C ALA A 57 -2.25 -10.02 -13.76
N ALA A 58 -2.55 -9.30 -14.84
CA ALA A 58 -1.54 -8.63 -15.67
C ALA A 58 -0.71 -7.63 -14.87
N ARG A 59 -1.34 -6.79 -14.03
CA ARG A 59 -0.61 -5.83 -13.18
C ARG A 59 0.38 -6.54 -12.24
N PHE A 60 -0.07 -7.59 -11.54
CA PHE A 60 0.79 -8.31 -10.60
C PHE A 60 1.89 -9.12 -11.30
N LEU A 61 1.61 -9.69 -12.48
CA LEU A 61 2.63 -10.36 -13.29
C LEU A 61 3.68 -9.38 -13.81
N ILE A 62 3.29 -8.19 -14.28
CA ILE A 62 4.22 -7.15 -14.71
C ILE A 62 5.07 -6.69 -13.53
N ALA A 63 4.46 -6.36 -12.39
CA ALA A 63 5.20 -5.92 -11.21
C ALA A 63 6.16 -7.00 -10.68
N GLY A 64 5.70 -8.25 -10.59
CA GLY A 64 6.54 -9.38 -10.18
C GLY A 64 7.69 -9.63 -11.16
N SER A 65 7.45 -9.52 -12.47
CA SER A 65 8.49 -9.65 -13.49
C SER A 65 9.53 -8.54 -13.40
N ILE A 66 9.10 -7.29 -13.25
CA ILE A 66 9.99 -6.14 -13.04
C ILE A 66 10.85 -6.35 -11.79
N MET A 67 10.24 -6.80 -10.68
CA MET A 67 10.96 -7.04 -9.44
C MET A 67 11.97 -8.19 -9.56
N LEU A 68 11.64 -9.27 -10.28
CA LEU A 68 12.57 -10.36 -10.57
C LEU A 68 13.74 -9.91 -11.45
N VAL A 69 13.47 -9.11 -12.49
CA VAL A 69 14.51 -8.52 -13.35
C VAL A 69 15.40 -7.58 -12.53
N TRP A 70 14.81 -6.72 -11.72
CA TRP A 70 15.53 -5.80 -10.85
C TRP A 70 16.40 -6.53 -9.83
N GLY A 71 15.89 -7.60 -9.21
CA GLY A 71 16.65 -8.43 -8.27
C GLY A 71 17.86 -9.10 -8.92
N LYS A 72 17.70 -9.59 -10.16
CA LYS A 72 18.82 -10.11 -10.96
C LYS A 72 19.87 -9.03 -11.26
N LEU A 73 19.44 -7.84 -11.67
CA LEU A 73 20.35 -6.73 -11.98
C LEU A 73 21.07 -6.19 -10.73
N SER A 74 20.46 -6.33 -9.56
CA SER A 74 21.00 -5.87 -8.27
C SER A 74 21.93 -6.89 -7.59
N ASN A 75 22.31 -7.98 -8.26
CA ASN A 75 23.09 -9.10 -7.69
C ASN A 75 22.50 -9.67 -6.38
N GLN A 76 21.18 -9.60 -6.22
CA GLN A 76 20.53 -10.22 -5.07
C GLN A 76 20.37 -11.73 -5.30
N VAL A 77 20.43 -12.49 -4.20
CA VAL A 77 20.19 -13.94 -4.23
C VAL A 77 18.78 -14.18 -4.75
N LEU A 78 18.66 -14.96 -5.82
CA LEU A 78 17.36 -15.35 -6.36
C LEU A 78 16.58 -16.11 -5.29
N PRO A 79 15.26 -15.86 -5.17
CA PRO A 79 14.45 -16.47 -4.14
C PRO A 79 14.45 -18.00 -4.26
N ASP A 80 14.59 -18.69 -3.12
CA ASP A 80 14.51 -20.13 -3.05
C ASP A 80 13.11 -20.64 -3.46
N LYS A 81 12.99 -21.92 -3.85
CA LYS A 81 11.71 -22.55 -4.20
C LYS A 81 10.66 -22.39 -3.09
N THR A 82 11.08 -22.42 -1.82
CA THR A 82 10.20 -22.20 -0.67
C THR A 82 9.69 -20.76 -0.63
N GLN A 83 10.56 -19.79 -0.92
CA GLN A 83 10.20 -18.37 -0.97
C GLN A 83 9.27 -18.07 -2.15
N ILE A 84 9.51 -18.69 -3.32
CA ILE A 84 8.63 -18.59 -4.48
C ILE A 84 7.26 -19.18 -4.16
N LYS A 85 7.20 -20.35 -3.52
CA LYS A 85 5.91 -20.97 -3.12
C LYS A 85 5.15 -20.07 -2.14
N ASN A 86 5.83 -19.55 -1.11
CA ASN A 86 5.20 -18.67 -0.13
C ASN A 86 4.71 -17.36 -0.77
N ALA A 87 5.50 -16.77 -1.67
CA ALA A 87 5.12 -15.57 -2.44
C ALA A 87 3.94 -15.84 -3.39
N ALA A 88 3.90 -17.02 -4.02
CA ALA A 88 2.79 -17.42 -4.87
C ALA A 88 1.49 -17.61 -4.06
N ILE A 89 1.58 -18.24 -2.89
CA ILE A 89 0.42 -18.42 -1.99
C ILE A 89 -0.08 -17.08 -1.48
N SER A 90 0.83 -16.22 -0.98
CA SER A 90 0.44 -14.90 -0.48
C SER A 90 -0.12 -14.00 -1.59
N GLY A 91 0.50 -14.03 -2.77
CA GLY A 91 0.01 -13.33 -3.96
C GLY A 91 -1.37 -13.84 -4.38
N PHE A 92 -1.59 -15.15 -4.42
CA PHE A 92 -2.88 -15.75 -4.76
C PHE A 92 -3.97 -15.34 -3.76
N ILE A 93 -3.69 -15.43 -2.45
CA ILE A 93 -4.62 -14.99 -1.40
C ILE A 93 -4.93 -13.50 -1.56
N LEU A 94 -3.93 -12.65 -1.79
CA LEU A 94 -4.14 -11.21 -1.94
C LEU A 94 -4.95 -10.86 -3.20
N LEU A 95 -4.77 -11.60 -4.29
CA LEU A 95 -5.44 -11.36 -5.56
C LEU A 95 -6.87 -11.91 -5.55
N VAL A 96 -7.08 -13.11 -5.02
CA VAL A 96 -8.39 -13.78 -4.98
C VAL A 96 -9.23 -13.33 -3.78
N LEU A 97 -8.69 -13.43 -2.57
CA LEU A 97 -9.42 -13.07 -1.35
C LEU A 97 -9.44 -11.56 -1.11
N GLY A 98 -8.35 -10.84 -1.41
CA GLY A 98 -8.32 -9.38 -1.24
C GLY A 98 -9.05 -8.66 -2.38
N ASN A 99 -8.50 -8.74 -3.59
CA ASN A 99 -9.01 -7.99 -4.73
C ASN A 99 -10.27 -8.62 -5.37
N GLY A 100 -10.32 -9.96 -5.43
CA GLY A 100 -11.40 -10.69 -6.08
C GLY A 100 -12.72 -10.67 -5.33
N THR A 101 -12.71 -10.83 -4.01
CA THR A 101 -13.95 -10.78 -3.19
C THR A 101 -14.56 -9.38 -3.19
N MET A 102 -13.73 -8.33 -3.18
CA MET A 102 -14.16 -6.94 -3.27
C MET A 102 -14.93 -6.68 -4.57
N LEU A 103 -14.40 -7.18 -5.68
CA LEU A 103 -15.04 -7.07 -6.99
C LEU A 103 -16.31 -7.93 -7.07
N PHE A 104 -16.28 -9.15 -6.52
CA PHE A 104 -17.43 -10.02 -6.42
C PHE A 104 -18.55 -9.34 -5.63
N ALA A 105 -18.24 -8.77 -4.45
CA ALA A 105 -19.18 -8.02 -3.63
C ALA A 105 -19.81 -6.83 -4.38
N ASN A 106 -19.03 -6.14 -5.22
CA ASN A 106 -19.53 -5.05 -6.06
C ASN A 106 -20.55 -5.50 -7.12
N ASN A 107 -20.53 -6.76 -7.55
CA ASN A 107 -21.51 -7.30 -8.50
C ASN A 107 -22.85 -7.69 -7.84
N TYR A 108 -22.88 -7.95 -6.52
CA TYR A 108 -24.11 -8.34 -5.80
C TYR A 108 -24.73 -7.19 -4.99
N ILE A 109 -23.95 -6.16 -4.65
CA ILE A 109 -24.39 -5.05 -3.81
C ILE A 109 -24.37 -3.78 -4.66
N SER A 110 -25.54 -3.44 -5.24
CA SER A 110 -25.70 -2.27 -6.12
C SER A 110 -25.52 -0.90 -5.42
N SER A 111 -25.36 -0.87 -4.09
CA SER A 111 -25.18 0.36 -3.31
C SER A 111 -23.71 0.56 -2.90
N SER A 112 -23.03 1.49 -3.59
CA SER A 112 -21.65 1.90 -3.32
C SER A 112 -21.39 2.31 -1.85
N GLY A 113 -22.41 2.79 -1.13
CA GLY A 113 -22.31 3.19 0.27
C GLY A 113 -22.00 2.05 1.23
N VAL A 114 -22.54 0.85 1.02
CA VAL A 114 -22.30 -0.31 1.90
C VAL A 114 -20.85 -0.79 1.75
N ILE A 115 -20.35 -0.82 0.51
CA ILE A 115 -18.98 -1.20 0.19
C ILE A 115 -17.99 -0.20 0.84
N ALA A 116 -18.28 1.10 0.78
CA ALA A 116 -17.45 2.13 1.42
C ALA A 116 -17.37 1.96 2.95
N VAL A 117 -18.49 1.65 3.62
CA VAL A 117 -18.51 1.41 5.07
C VAL A 117 -17.72 0.17 5.45
N VAL A 118 -17.82 -0.92 4.67
CA VAL A 118 -17.06 -2.15 4.92
C VAL A 118 -15.56 -1.91 4.76
N VAL A 119 -15.13 -1.16 3.74
CA VAL A 119 -13.72 -0.77 3.57
C VAL A 119 -13.24 0.19 4.67
N ALA A 120 -14.11 1.08 5.16
CA ALA A 120 -13.77 1.96 6.27
C ALA A 120 -13.44 1.22 7.57
N ILE A 121 -13.84 -0.06 7.70
CA ILE A 121 -13.51 -0.92 8.84
C ILE A 121 -12.10 -1.56 8.71
N THR A 122 -11.45 -1.50 7.54
CA THR A 122 -10.08 -2.02 7.35
C THR A 122 -9.06 -1.52 8.40
N PRO A 123 -8.96 -0.21 8.72
CA PRO A 123 -8.04 0.24 9.79
C PRO A 123 -8.39 -0.35 11.16
N LEU A 124 -9.66 -0.63 11.44
CA LEU A 124 -10.08 -1.26 12.70
C LEU A 124 -9.58 -2.70 12.79
N TRP A 125 -9.69 -3.48 11.71
CA TRP A 125 -9.08 -4.81 11.64
C TRP A 125 -7.56 -4.76 11.77
N MET A 126 -6.90 -3.76 11.17
CA MET A 126 -5.44 -3.59 11.29
C MET A 126 -5.02 -3.34 12.74
N VAL A 127 -5.75 -2.51 13.49
CA VAL A 127 -5.48 -2.25 14.91
C VAL A 127 -5.75 -3.50 15.75
N LEU A 128 -6.88 -4.17 15.52
CA LEU A 128 -7.28 -5.37 16.26
C LEU A 128 -6.28 -6.52 16.05
N LEU A 129 -5.87 -6.77 14.82
CA LEU A 129 -4.90 -7.82 14.49
C LEU A 129 -3.51 -7.49 15.02
N GLN A 130 -3.09 -6.22 14.95
CA GLN A 130 -1.85 -5.78 15.60
C GLN A 130 -1.89 -6.01 17.11
N TRP A 131 -3.01 -5.69 17.76
CA TRP A 131 -3.19 -5.92 19.20
C TRP A 131 -3.14 -7.42 19.55
N LEU A 132 -3.86 -8.26 18.79
CA LEU A 132 -3.88 -9.72 18.98
C LEU A 132 -2.51 -10.36 18.72
N TRP A 133 -1.75 -9.86 17.75
CA TRP A 133 -0.45 -10.40 17.38
C TRP A 133 0.68 -9.93 18.31
N ASN A 134 0.66 -8.67 18.78
CA ASN A 134 1.74 -8.12 19.62
C ASN A 134 1.61 -8.38 21.13
N LYS A 135 0.49 -8.94 21.64
CA LYS A 135 0.27 -9.26 23.07
C LYS A 135 0.80 -8.21 24.11
N GLY A 136 0.92 -6.92 23.80
CA GLY A 136 1.72 -6.06 24.69
C GLY A 136 1.84 -4.56 24.48
N THR A 137 1.09 -3.89 23.59
CA THR A 137 0.99 -2.42 23.66
C THR A 137 -0.45 -1.97 23.42
N GLN A 138 -1.07 -1.39 24.45
CA GLN A 138 -2.39 -0.77 24.37
C GLN A 138 -2.32 0.45 23.45
N PRO A 139 -3.24 0.60 22.47
CA PRO A 139 -3.38 1.86 21.74
C PRO A 139 -4.01 2.90 22.68
N THR A 140 -3.29 3.99 22.91
CA THR A 140 -3.82 5.25 23.48
C THR A 140 -4.49 6.08 22.39
#